data_AF-A0A941P3S9-F1
#
_entry.id   AF-A0A941P3S9-F1
#
_cell.length_a   1.000
_cell.length_b   1.000
_cell.length_c   1.000
_cell.angle_alpha   90.00
_cell.angle_beta   90.00
_cell.angle_gamma   90.00
#
_symmetry.space_group_name_H-M   'P 1'
#
loop_
_entity.id
_entity.type
_entity.pdbx_description
1 polymer ?
#
loop_
_entity_poly.entity_id
_entity_poly.type
_entity_poly.pdbx_seq_one_letter_code
_entity_poly.pdbx_strand_id
1 'polypeptide(L)' 'DETAVLRAQAALADDFSPLTDMRASADYRLRVAQNLIQRFWLETRPVDALPVEATSVWSAMPHAV' A
#
# COMPACT_ATOMS: atom_id res chain seq x y z
N ASP A 1 5.06 -14.56 -1.76
CA ASP A 1 3.66 -15.02 -1.80
C ASP A 1 2.82 -14.09 -0.92
N GLU A 2 1.51 -14.31 -0.80
CA GLU A 2 0.62 -13.46 0.01
C GLU A 2 0.99 -13.50 1.51
N THR A 3 1.40 -14.66 2.02
CA THR A 3 1.85 -14.80 3.41
C THR A 3 3.08 -13.94 3.72
N ALA A 4 4.04 -13.83 2.79
CA ALA A 4 5.18 -12.94 2.95
C ALA A 4 4.75 -11.46 3.04
N VAL A 5 3.73 -11.05 2.29
CA VAL A 5 3.17 -9.69 2.35
C VAL A 5 2.57 -9.39 3.71
N LEU A 6 1.74 -10.29 4.24
CA LEU A 6 1.12 -10.13 5.56
C LEU A 6 2.17 -10.02 6.68
N ARG A 7 3.24 -10.84 6.60
CA ARG A 7 4.36 -10.75 7.56
C ARG A 7 5.10 -9.41 7.46
N ALA A 8 5.37 -8.94 6.25
CA ALA A 8 6.03 -7.65 6.05
C ALA A 8 5.16 -6.47 6.55
N GLN A 9 3.85 -6.53 6.34
CA GLN A 9 2.91 -5.53 6.87
C GLN A 9 2.86 -5.50 8.40
N ALA A 10 2.92 -6.67 9.05
CA ALA A 10 2.98 -6.76 10.49
C ALA A 10 4.31 -6.19 11.03
N ALA A 11 5.44 -6.55 10.42
CA ALA A 11 6.76 -6.05 10.82
C ALA A 11 6.88 -4.53 10.79
N LEU A 12 6.17 -3.84 9.89
CA LEU A 12 6.15 -2.37 9.86
C LEU A 12 5.69 -1.73 11.18
N ALA A 13 4.81 -2.39 11.94
CA ALA A 13 4.33 -1.87 13.21
C ALA A 13 5.42 -1.94 14.31
N ASP A 14 6.36 -2.88 14.18
CA ASP A 14 7.48 -3.05 15.10
C ASP A 14 8.67 -2.15 14.70
N ASP A 15 8.91 -1.99 13.38
CA ASP A 15 10.03 -1.23 12.85
C ASP A 15 9.83 0.29 12.90
N PHE A 16 8.57 0.75 12.88
CA PHE A 16 8.24 2.17 12.76
C PHE A 16 7.15 2.61 13.74
N SER A 17 7.38 3.76 14.38
CA SER A 17 6.37 4.49 15.16
C SER A 17 6.11 5.86 14.53
N PRO A 18 5.16 5.99 13.58
CA PRO A 18 4.94 7.22 12.83
C PRO A 18 4.42 8.37 13.71
N LEU A 19 4.70 9.60 13.30
CA LEU A 19 4.17 10.80 13.95
C LEU A 19 2.74 11.09 13.52
N THR A 20 1.96 11.69 14.42
CA THR A 20 0.69 12.36 14.08
C THR A 20 0.94 13.85 13.90
N ASP A 21 0.48 14.42 12.79
CA ASP A 21 0.55 15.86 12.51
C ASP A 21 -0.69 16.33 11.71
N MET A 22 -0.70 17.60 11.27
CA MET A 22 -1.79 18.18 10.47
C MET A 22 -2.05 17.47 9.13
N ARG A 23 -1.11 16.67 8.63
CA ARG A 23 -1.24 15.97 7.34
C ARG A 23 -1.89 14.60 7.51
N ALA A 24 -1.54 13.88 8.58
CA ALA A 24 -2.06 12.55 8.85
C ALA A 24 -1.75 12.07 10.27
N SER A 25 -2.62 11.19 10.79
CA SER A 25 -2.38 10.43 12.02
C SER A 25 -1.33 9.33 11.83
N ALA A 26 -0.72 8.91 12.94
CA ALA A 26 0.22 7.80 12.98
C ALA A 26 -0.37 6.51 12.40
N ASP A 27 -1.59 6.14 12.85
CA ASP A 27 -2.30 4.95 12.39
C ASP A 27 -2.56 4.98 10.88
N TYR A 28 -2.96 6.15 10.35
CA TYR A 28 -3.19 6.31 8.92
C TYR A 28 -1.89 6.12 8.13
N ARG A 29 -0.78 6.68 8.61
CA ARG A 29 0.54 6.51 7.97
C ARG A 29 0.99 5.06 7.97
N LEU A 30 0.85 4.36 9.10
CA LEU A 30 1.18 2.93 9.19
C LEU A 30 0.33 2.12 8.21
N ARG A 31 -0.98 2.39 8.15
CA ARG A 31 -1.90 1.73 7.23
C ARG A 31 -1.54 1.97 5.76
N VAL A 32 -1.17 3.20 5.41
CA VAL A 32 -0.70 3.53 4.05
C VAL A 32 0.57 2.74 3.72
N ALA A 33 1.56 2.68 4.62
CA ALA A 33 2.78 1.91 4.38
C ALA A 33 2.49 0.42 4.14
N GLN A 34 1.61 -0.18 4.94
CA GLN A 34 1.17 -1.56 4.74
C GLN A 34 0.48 -1.76 3.37
N ASN A 35 -0.38 -0.84 2.98
CA ASN A 35 -1.07 -0.90 1.69
C ASN A 35 -0.11 -0.74 0.51
N LEU A 36 0.99 0.01 0.65
CA LEU A 36 2.01 0.12 -0.41
C LEU A 36 2.71 -1.22 -0.67
N ILE A 37 2.99 -2.02 0.38
CA ILE A 37 3.53 -3.38 0.22
C ILE A 37 2.52 -4.27 -0.52
N GLN A 38 1.23 -4.20 -0.14
CA GLN A 38 0.17 -4.97 -0.81
C GLN A 38 0.09 -4.61 -2.30
N ARG A 39 0.08 -3.32 -2.61
CA ARG A 39 0.03 -2.80 -3.98
C ARG A 39 1.22 -3.30 -4.79
N PHE A 40 2.43 -3.19 -4.26
CA PHE A 40 3.64 -3.68 -4.92
C PHE A 40 3.54 -5.17 -5.24
N TRP A 41 3.07 -5.98 -4.30
CA TRP A 41 2.91 -7.42 -4.55
C TRP A 41 1.83 -7.73 -5.59
N LEU A 42 0.70 -7.02 -5.57
CA LEU A 42 -0.34 -7.18 -6.59
C LEU A 42 0.17 -6.87 -8.01
N GLU A 43 1.05 -5.88 -8.14
CA GLU A 43 1.66 -5.49 -9.41
C GLU A 43 2.80 -6.43 -9.88
N THR A 44 3.42 -7.19 -8.97
CA THR A 44 4.64 -7.97 -9.27
C THR A 44 4.52 -9.47 -8.99
N ARG A 45 3.36 -9.96 -8.54
CA ARG A 45 3.15 -11.38 -8.27
C ARG A 45 3.34 -12.24 -9.53
N PRO A 46 3.86 -13.46 -9.41
CA PRO A 46 4.23 -14.29 -10.56
C PRO A 46 3.04 -14.80 -11.38
N VAL A 47 1.83 -14.76 -10.82
CA VAL A 47 0.59 -15.23 -11.47
C VAL A 47 -0.44 -14.12 -11.40
N ASP A 48 -1.04 -13.80 -12.54
CA ASP A 48 -2.09 -12.79 -12.67
C ASP A 48 -1.71 -11.42 -12.05
N ALA A 49 -0.48 -10.95 -12.30
CA ALA A 49 -0.06 -9.61 -11.90
C ALA A 49 -1.07 -8.57 -12.41
N LEU A 50 -1.44 -7.64 -11.52
CA LEU A 50 -2.32 -6.54 -11.91
C LEU A 50 -1.52 -5.49 -12.68
N PRO A 51 -2.08 -4.94 -13.77
CA PRO A 51 -1.49 -3.78 -14.42
C PRO A 51 -1.58 -2.56 -13.49
N VAL A 52 -0.66 -1.60 -13.63
CA VAL A 52 -0.56 -0.41 -12.75
C VAL A 52 -1.85 0.42 -12.77
N GLU A 53 -2.57 0.41 -13.88
CA GLU A 53 -3.84 1.10 -14.04
C GLU A 53 -4.94 0.51 -13.12
N ALA A 54 -4.86 -0.78 -12.79
CA ALA A 54 -5.82 -1.43 -11.91
C ALA A 54 -5.60 -1.12 -10.41
N THR A 55 -4.43 -0.60 -10.04
CA THR A 55 -4.07 -0.24 -8.66
C THR A 55 -3.97 1.28 -8.44
N SER A 56 -4.21 2.07 -9.48
CA SER A 56 -4.14 3.53 -9.47
C SER A 56 -5.53 4.15 -9.55
N VAL A 57 -5.89 4.94 -8.53
CA VAL A 57 -7.14 5.73 -8.54
C VAL A 57 -7.17 6.71 -9.70
N TRP A 58 -6.01 7.29 -10.05
CA TRP A 58 -5.88 8.24 -11.16
C TRP A 58 -6.16 7.60 -12.53
N SER A 59 -6.02 6.28 -12.63
CA SER A 59 -6.32 5.55 -13.87
C SER A 59 -7.80 5.12 -13.94
N ALA A 60 -8.46 4.95 -12.79
CA ALA A 60 -9.85 4.51 -12.72
C ALA A 60 -10.88 5.65 -12.78
N MET A 61 -10.50 6.88 -12.40
CA MET A 61 -11.40 8.03 -12.40
C MET A 61 -11.20 8.89 -13.67
N PRO A 62 -12.25 9.45 -14.29
CA PRO A 62 -12.10 10.49 -15.29
C PRO A 62 -11.68 11.80 -14.59
N HIS A 63 -10.54 12.36 -15.00
CA HIS A 63 -10.03 13.63 -14.48
C HIS A 63 -10.41 14.71 -15.47
N ALA A 64 -11.34 15.60 -15.10
CA ALA A 64 -11.53 16.83 -15.84
C ALA A 64 -10.27 17.68 -15.64
N VAL A 65 -9.56 17.95 -16.73
CA VAL A 65 -8.44 18.90 -16.77
C VAL A 65 -9.00 20.32 -16.82
#